data_AF-A0A9W5TKG4-F1
#
_entry.id   AF-A0A9W5TKG4-F1
#
_cell.length_a   1.000
_cell.length_b   1.000
_cell.length_c   1.000
_cell.angle_alpha   90.00
_cell.angle_beta   90.00
_cell.angle_gamma   90.00
#
_symmetry.space_group_name_H-M   'P 1'
#
loop_
_entity.id
_entity.type
_entity.pdbx_description
1 polymer ?
#
loop_
_entity_poly.entity_id
_entity_poly.type
_entity_poly.pdbx_seq_one_letter_code
_entity_poly.pdbx_strand_id
1 'polypeptide(L)' 'MRFAFKTSPQNTTWPDMLAVWQAADDIDVFESGWTFDHFYPIFSDPTGPCLEGW' A
#
# COMPACT_ATOMS: atom_id res chain seq x y z
N MET A 1 0.45 -11.71 20.12
CA MET A 1 -0.37 -11.26 18.99
C MET A 1 0.52 -10.37 18.12
N ARG A 2 0.43 -10.46 16.79
CA ARG A 2 1.20 -9.60 15.86
C ARG A 2 0.22 -8.70 15.11
N PHE A 3 0.59 -7.44 14.92
CA PHE A 3 -0.19 -6.47 14.17
C PHE A 3 0.61 -6.00 12.97
N ALA A 4 -0.10 -5.81 11.87
CA ALA A 4 0.47 -5.42 10.59
C ALA A 4 -0.48 -4.44 9.89
N PHE A 5 0.04 -3.72 8.91
CA PHE A 5 -0.76 -2.84 8.06
C PHE A 5 -0.63 -3.23 6.59
N LYS A 6 -1.58 -2.75 5.79
CA LYS A 6 -1.61 -2.98 4.35
C LYS A 6 -1.99 -1.69 3.64
N THR A 7 -1.24 -1.34 2.59
CA THR A 7 -1.61 -0.26 1.67
C THR A 7 -2.20 -0.83 0.39
N SER A 8 -3.14 -0.12 -0.22
CA SER A 8 -3.60 -0.39 -1.59
C SER A 8 -2.80 0.47 -2.57
N PRO A 9 -2.14 -0.12 -3.59
CA PRO A 9 -1.43 0.63 -4.64
C PRO A 9 -2.37 1.26 -5.69
N GLN A 10 -3.68 1.32 -5.43
CA GLN A 10 -4.69 1.90 -6.30
C GLN A 10 -5.13 3.27 -5.75
N ASN A 11 -5.50 4.21 -6.63
CA ASN A 11 -6.00 5.54 -6.25
C ASN A 11 -5.04 6.30 -5.32
N THR A 12 -3.73 6.14 -5.53
CA THR A 12 -2.69 6.71 -4.68
C THR A 12 -1.46 7.08 -5.52
N THR A 13 -0.45 7.66 -4.87
CA THR A 13 0.85 7.97 -5.47
C THR A 13 1.99 7.34 -4.66
N TRP A 14 3.17 7.19 -5.27
CA TRP A 14 4.36 6.69 -4.57
C TRP A 14 4.73 7.54 -3.34
N PRO A 15 4.72 8.88 -3.40
CA PRO A 15 4.95 9.72 -2.22
C PRO A 15 3.94 9.47 -1.10
N ASP A 16 2.65 9.33 -1.42
CA ASP A 16 1.61 9.10 -0.41
C ASP A 16 1.77 7.72 0.25
N MET A 17 2.12 6.69 -0.52
CA MET A 17 2.43 5.37 0.02
C MET A 17 3.67 5.41 0.93
N LEU A 18 4.74 6.10 0.53
CA LEU A 18 5.94 6.26 1.34
C LEU A 18 5.62 6.96 2.67
N ALA A 19 4.81 8.01 2.66
CA ALA A 19 4.42 8.73 3.87
C ALA A 19 3.69 7.82 4.87
N VAL A 20 2.80 6.94 4.40
CA VAL A 20 2.12 5.96 5.26
C VAL A 20 3.11 4.97 5.88
N TRP A 21 4.06 4.48 5.09
CA TRP A 21 5.04 3.49 5.57
C TRP A 21 6.01 4.10 6.58
N GLN A 22 6.50 5.31 6.33
CA GLN A 22 7.33 6.05 7.29
C GLN A 22 6.57 6.33 8.60
N ALA A 23 5.29 6.71 8.51
CA ALA A 23 4.47 6.89 9.70
C ALA A 23 4.22 5.57 10.45
N ALA A 24 4.17 4.44 9.75
CA ALA A 24 4.04 3.13 10.37
C ALA A 24 5.32 2.66 11.07
N ASP A 25 6.50 3.03 10.55
CA ASP A 25 7.80 2.75 11.18
C ASP A 25 7.92 3.42 12.57
N ASP A 26 7.25 4.56 12.78
CA ASP A 26 7.21 5.26 14.07
C ASP A 26 6.22 4.64 15.09
N ILE A 27 5.51 3.57 14.72
CA ILE A 27 4.48 2.93 15.55
C ILE A 27 4.90 1.52 15.95
N ASP A 28 5.40 1.38 17.19
CA ASP A 28 5.95 0.13 17.75
C ASP A 28 5.05 -1.11 17.67
N VAL A 29 3.72 -0.94 17.52
CA VAL A 29 2.79 -2.08 17.46
C VAL A 29 2.84 -2.81 16.12
N PHE A 30 3.23 -2.14 15.03
CA PHE A 30 3.29 -2.76 13.71
C PHE A 30 4.62 -3.46 13.49
N GLU A 31 4.56 -4.75 13.14
CA GLU A 31 5.76 -5.55 12.87
C GLU A 31 5.99 -5.81 11.38
N SER A 32 4.97 -5.63 10.54
CA SER A 32 5.07 -5.83 9.10
C SER A 32 4.10 -4.94 8.33
N GLY A 33 4.53 -4.56 7.13
CA GLY A 33 3.74 -3.87 6.12
C GLY A 33 3.61 -4.72 4.87
N TRP A 34 2.42 -4.73 4.26
CA TRP A 34 2.14 -5.52 3.07
C TRP A 34 1.52 -4.67 1.97
N THR A 35 1.78 -5.06 0.74
CA THR A 35 1.05 -4.61 -0.43
C THR A 35 0.65 -5.82 -1.26
N PHE A 36 -0.13 -5.63 -2.32
CA PHE A 36 -0.47 -6.67 -3.27
C PHE A 36 -0.10 -6.23 -4.67
N ASP A 37 0.04 -7.20 -5.54
CA ASP A 37 0.50 -6.98 -6.90
C ASP A 37 -0.38 -7.75 -7.88
N HIS A 38 -1.18 -7.04 -8.67
CA HIS A 38 -1.88 -7.64 -9.81
C HIS A 38 -1.45 -6.95 -11.10
N PHE A 39 -1.50 -7.71 -12.18
CA PHE A 39 -1.20 -7.19 -13.51
C PHE A 39 -2.20 -6.11 -13.98
N TYR A 40 -3.44 -6.14 -13.46
CA TYR A 40 -4.47 -5.13 -13.69
C TYR A 40 -5.19 -4.82 -12.37
N PRO A 41 -5.78 -3.61 -12.22
CA PRO A 41 -6.42 -3.23 -10.97
C PRO A 41 -7.59 -4.19 -10.64
N ILE A 42 -7.52 -4.82 -9.47
CA ILE A 42 -8.52 -5.81 -9.05
C ILE A 42 -9.84 -5.17 -8.53
N PHE A 43 -9.78 -3.95 -7.98
CA PHE A 43 -10.92 -3.30 -7.29
C PHE A 43 -11.12 -1.82 -7.62
N SER A 44 -10.42 -1.27 -8.61
CA SER A 44 -10.47 0.17 -8.94
C SER A 44 -10.73 0.42 -10.42
N ASP A 45 -10.96 1.70 -10.78
CA ASP A 45 -11.10 2.13 -12.16
C ASP A 45 -9.85 1.71 -12.97
N PRO A 46 -10.00 0.92 -14.05
CA PRO A 46 -8.86 0.47 -14.85
C PRO A 46 -8.08 1.61 -15.53
N THR A 47 -8.66 2.81 -15.57
CA THR A 47 -8.02 4.03 -16.10
C THR A 47 -7.47 4.96 -15.02
N GLY A 48 -7.71 4.64 -13.75
CA GLY A 48 -7.21 5.40 -12.60
C GLY A 48 -5.73 5.13 -12.31
N PRO A 49 -5.11 5.94 -11.42
CA PRO A 49 -3.74 5.71 -11.01
C PRO A 49 -3.63 4.37 -10.26
N CYS A 50 -2.78 3.49 -10.77
CA CYS A 50 -2.52 2.17 -10.24
C CYS A 50 -1.01 1.88 -10.29
N LEU A 51 -0.44 1.49 -9.16
CA LEU A 51 0.97 1.17 -8.98
C LEU A 51 1.20 -0.35 -8.85
N GLU A 52 0.26 -1.16 -9.33
CA GLU A 52 0.40 -2.62 -9.43
C GLU A 52 1.13 -2.99 -10.73
N GLY A 53 1.69 -4.21 -10.78
CA GLY A 53 2.43 -4.76 -11.90
C GLY A 53 3.90 -4.31 -11.98
N TRP A 54 4.55 -4.11 -10.83
CA TRP A 54 5.96 -3.67 -10.74
C TRP A 54 6.98 -4.68 -11.27
#